data_AF-A0A920BRA6-F1
#
_entry.id   AF-A0A920BRA6-F1
#
_cell.length_a   1.000
_cell.length_b   1.000
_cell.length_c   1.000
_cell.angle_alpha   90.00
_cell.angle_beta   90.00
_cell.angle_gamma   90.00
#
_symmetry.space_group_name_H-M   'P 1'
#
loop_
_entity.id
_entity.type
_entity.pdbx_description
1 polymer ?
#
loop_
_entity_poly.entity_id
_entity_poly.type
_entity_poly.pdbx_seq_one_letter_code
_entity_poly.pdbx_strand_id
1 'polypeptide(L)'
;MERRVPGQRLEIAGAVLTVSTMGGYSVTHRSEYLGYLHASVGDQFNVYRRKVTEMDDYLGKYRLDDGVKAILRACSRTIGGGERDAA
;
A
#
# COMPACT_ATOMS: atom_id res chain seq x y z
N MET A 1 -4.23 27.40 17.43
CA MET A 1 -3.36 27.47 16.22
C MET A 1 -3.19 26.06 15.71
N GLU A 2 -4.03 25.63 14.76
CA GLU A 2 -3.94 24.29 14.18
C GLU A 2 -2.62 24.18 13.41
N ARG A 3 -1.68 23.41 13.94
CA ARG A 3 -0.48 23.02 13.21
C ARG A 3 -0.94 22.09 12.09
N ARG A 4 -1.13 22.62 10.87
CA ARG A 4 -1.18 21.80 9.66
C ARG A 4 0.13 21.03 9.58
N VAL A 5 0.09 19.77 9.96
CA VAL A 5 1.16 18.82 9.65
C VAL A 5 1.30 18.85 8.13
N PRO A 6 2.48 19.16 7.57
CA PRO A 6 2.67 19.05 6.13
C PRO A 6 2.42 17.59 5.76
N GLY A 7 1.27 17.32 5.13
CA GLY A 7 0.98 16.03 4.54
C GLY A 7 1.98 15.83 3.41
N GLN A 8 3.15 15.26 3.72
CA GLN A 8 4.13 14.86 2.71
C GLN A 8 3.51 13.72 1.92
N ARG A 9 2.72 14.12 0.93
CA ARG A 9 2.24 13.28 -0.14
C ARG A 9 3.46 12.93 -0.97
N LEU A 10 3.90 11.68 -0.91
CA LEU A 10 4.98 11.17 -1.74
C LEU A 10 4.37 10.44 -2.94
N GLU A 11 5.02 10.51 -4.10
CA GLU A 11 4.60 9.76 -5.28
C GLU A 11 5.71 8.79 -5.68
N ILE A 12 5.38 7.50 -5.74
CA ILE A 12 6.30 6.42 -6.11
C ILE A 12 5.60 5.52 -7.12
N ALA A 13 6.18 5.36 -8.31
CA ALA A 13 5.63 4.54 -9.39
C ALA A 13 4.15 4.88 -9.73
N GLY A 14 3.78 6.16 -9.66
CA GLY A 14 2.42 6.66 -9.87
C GLY A 14 1.47 6.44 -8.68
N ALA A 15 1.89 5.71 -7.64
CA ALA A 15 1.13 5.56 -6.42
C ALA A 15 1.39 6.75 -5.48
N VAL A 16 0.31 7.22 -4.87
CA VAL A 16 0.28 8.28 -3.89
C VAL A 16 0.39 7.67 -2.50
N LEU A 17 1.38 8.11 -1.75
CA LEU A 17 1.59 7.74 -0.36
C LEU A 17 1.11 8.88 0.54
N THR A 18 0.21 8.55 1.46
CA THR A 18 -0.23 9.50 2.49
C THR A 18 0.26 9.00 3.84
N VAL A 19 0.99 9.86 4.57
CA VAL A 19 1.46 9.54 5.92
C VAL A 19 0.26 9.25 6.83
N SER A 20 0.32 8.14 7.54
CA SER A 20 -0.62 7.78 8.60
C SER A 20 -0.09 8.23 9.96
N THR A 21 -0.99 8.66 10.85
CA THR A 21 -0.67 9.00 12.25
C THR A 21 -0.10 7.82 13.04
N MET A 22 -0.29 6.59 12.57
CA MET A 22 0.18 5.35 13.23
C MET A 22 1.61 4.93 12.83
N GLY A 23 2.38 5.80 12.14
CA GLY A 23 3.77 5.53 11.78
C GLY A 23 3.92 4.69 10.51
N GLY A 24 3.28 5.11 9.42
CA GLY A 24 3.29 4.39 8.15
C GLY A 24 2.76 5.21 6.98
N TYR A 25 2.48 4.55 5.87
CA TYR A 25 1.93 5.16 4.65
C TYR A 25 0.75 4.35 4.13
N SER A 26 -0.35 5.02 3.79
CA SER A 26 -1.40 4.44 2.94
C SER A 26 -1.00 4.62 1.48
N VAL A 27 -1.22 3.59 0.65
CA VAL A 27 -0.88 3.57 -0.77
C VAL A 27 -2.15 3.63 -1.59
N THR A 28 -2.31 4.69 -2.35
CA THR A 28 -3.45 4.90 -3.27
C THR A 28 -2.94 5.00 -4.69
N HIS A 29 -3.59 4.33 -5.64
CA HIS A 29 -3.25 4.43 -7.06
C HIS A 29 -4.52 4.56 -7.87
N ARG A 30 -4.59 5.53 -8.79
CA ARG A 30 -5.80 5.84 -9.58
C ARG A 30 -7.07 5.98 -8.71
N SER A 31 -6.93 6.65 -7.57
CA SER A 31 -7.98 6.86 -6.55
C SER A 31 -8.46 5.59 -5.81
N GLU A 32 -7.81 4.44 -6.03
CA GLU A 32 -8.10 3.20 -5.30
C GLU A 32 -7.08 2.99 -4.18
N TYR A 33 -7.56 2.70 -2.97
CA TYR A 33 -6.70 2.36 -1.84
C TYR A 33 -6.26 0.90 -1.92
N LEU A 34 -4.97 0.68 -2.21
CA LEU A 34 -4.43 -0.64 -2.52
C LEU A 34 -3.84 -1.36 -1.31
N GLY A 35 -3.45 -0.63 -0.26
CA GLY A 35 -2.75 -1.21 0.88
C GLY A 35 -1.94 -0.19 1.67
N TYR A 36 -1.12 -0.65 2.61
CA TYR A 36 -0.37 0.22 3.50
C TYR A 36 0.99 -0.37 3.89
N LEU A 37 1.89 0.52 4.27
CA LEU A 37 3.19 0.22 4.86
C LEU A 37 3.17 0.67 6.31
N HIS A 38 3.59 -0.19 7.24
CA HIS A 38 3.75 0.15 8.65
C HIS A 38 5.22 0.09 9.04
N ALA A 39 5.73 1.09 9.75
CA ALA A 39 7.14 1.15 10.13
C ALA A 39 7.55 -0.13 10.89
N SER A 40 8.71 -0.66 10.54
CA SER A 40 9.35 -1.78 11.21
C SER A 40 10.70 -1.33 11.78
N VAL A 41 11.54 -2.28 12.20
CA VAL A 41 12.89 -1.98 12.70
C VAL A 41 13.77 -1.48 11.56
N GLY A 42 14.51 -0.38 11.80
CA GLY A 42 15.44 0.19 10.83
C GLY A 42 14.75 1.02 9.74
N ASP A 43 15.17 0.84 8.49
CA ASP A 43 14.62 1.51 7.30
C ASP A 43 13.59 0.66 6.55
N GLN A 44 13.05 -0.36 7.22
CA GLN A 44 12.10 -1.33 6.66
C GLN A 44 10.67 -1.08 7.13
N PHE A 45 9.73 -1.54 6.32
CA PHE A 45 8.29 -1.48 6.55
C PHE A 45 7.68 -2.86 6.42
N ASN A 46 6.72 -3.17 7.30
CA ASN A 46 5.79 -4.27 7.09
C ASN A 46 4.77 -3.83 6.04
N VAL A 47 4.62 -4.62 4.97
CA VAL A 47 3.82 -4.23 3.80
C VAL A 47 2.59 -5.10 3.71
N TYR A 48 1.43 -4.46 3.50
CA TYR A 48 0.14 -5.11 3.43
C TYR A 48 -0.63 -4.68 2.18
N ARG A 49 -1.21 -5.64 1.46
CA ARG A 49 -2.22 -5.38 0.42
C ARG A 49 -3.59 -5.38 1.07
N ARG A 50 -4.39 -4.36 0.79
CA ARG A 50 -5.79 -4.33 1.22
C ARG A 50 -6.60 -5.43 0.52
N LYS A 51 -7.44 -6.12 1.26
CA LYS A 51 -8.57 -6.87 0.71
C LYS A 51 -9.88 -6.24 1.19
N VAL A 52 -10.92 -6.25 0.35
CA VAL A 52 -12.20 -5.59 0.68
C VAL A 52 -13.03 -6.42 1.65
N THR A 53 -13.00 -7.74 1.52
CA THR A 53 -13.89 -8.68 2.22
C THR A 53 -13.15 -9.65 3.16
N GLU A 54 -11.82 -9.61 3.17
CA GLU A 54 -10.97 -10.53 3.90
C GLU A 54 -9.92 -9.77 4.70
N MET A 55 -9.19 -10.48 5.54
CA MET A 55 -8.01 -9.94 6.20
C MET A 55 -6.96 -9.51 5.17
N ASP A 56 -6.29 -8.40 5.43
CA ASP A 56 -5.27 -7.85 4.53
C ASP A 56 -4.09 -8.82 4.39
N ASP A 57 -3.55 -8.91 3.17
CA ASP A 57 -2.45 -9.82 2.86
C ASP A 57 -1.12 -9.18 3.26
N TYR A 58 -0.41 -9.83 4.19
CA TYR A 58 0.97 -9.47 4.48
C TYR A 58 1.90 -9.89 3.34
N LEU A 59 2.58 -8.92 2.73
CA LEU A 59 3.45 -9.14 1.58
C LEU A 59 4.94 -9.30 1.95
N GLY A 60 5.30 -8.98 3.20
CA GLY A 60 6.68 -9.06 3.70
C GLY A 60 7.24 -7.74 4.22
N LYS A 61 8.56 -7.72 4.46
CA LYS A 61 9.31 -6.53 4.89
C LYS A 61 10.14 -5.96 3.76
N TYR A 62 10.02 -4.66 3.51
CA TYR A 62 10.69 -3.99 2.40
C TYR A 62 11.14 -2.59 2.80
N ARG A 63 12.08 -2.01 2.03
CA ARG A 63 12.28 -0.56 2.00
C ARG A 63 11.04 0.11 1.39
N LEU A 64 10.85 1.41 1.64
CA LEU A 64 9.65 2.17 1.24
C LEU A 64 9.27 1.94 -0.24
N ASP A 65 10.18 2.24 -1.17
CA ASP A 65 9.92 2.15 -2.62
C ASP A 65 9.60 0.72 -3.07
N ASP A 66 10.31 -0.27 -2.54
CA ASP A 66 10.11 -1.67 -2.88
C ASP A 66 8.80 -2.21 -2.32
N GLY A 67 8.38 -1.73 -1.15
CA GLY A 67 7.08 -2.03 -0.56
C GLY A 67 5.92 -1.50 -1.40
N VAL A 68 6.03 -0.27 -1.93
CA VAL A 68 5.03 0.29 -2.85
C VAL A 68 4.93 -0.54 -4.13
N LYS A 69 6.06 -0.91 -4.72
CA LYS A 69 6.09 -1.78 -5.91
C LYS A 69 5.51 -3.16 -5.62
N ALA A 70 5.74 -3.71 -4.43
CA ALA A 70 5.18 -4.99 -4.02
C ALA A 70 3.65 -4.94 -3.95
N ILE A 71 3.07 -3.88 -3.38
CA ILE A 71 1.61 -3.65 -3.36
C ILE A 71 1.06 -3.57 -4.79
N LEU A 72 1.66 -2.73 -5.64
CA LEU A 72 1.22 -2.57 -7.05
C LEU A 72 1.26 -3.91 -7.82
N ARG A 73 2.33 -4.70 -7.63
CA ARG A 73 2.45 -6.04 -8.23
C ARG A 73 1.39 -7.01 -7.71
N ALA A 74 1.08 -6.96 -6.42
CA ALA A 74 0.08 -7.83 -5.81
C ALA A 74 -1.35 -7.48 -6.25
N CYS A 75 -1.63 -6.22 -6.60
CA CYS A 75 -2.93 -5.77 -7.13
C CYS A 75 -3.08 -6.00 -8.64
N SER A 76 -2.01 -5.80 -9.43
CA SER A 76 -2.05 -6.06 -10.89
C SER A 76 -2.33 -7.51 -11.24
N ARG A 77 -1.93 -8.46 -10.40
CA ARG A 77 -2.29 -9.88 -10.53
C ARG A 77 -3.76 -10.17 -10.26
N THR A 78 -4.42 -9.37 -9.42
CA THR A 78 -5.84 -9.55 -9.07
C THR A 78 -6.76 -8.94 -10.12
N ILE A 79 -6.36 -7.87 -10.79
CA ILE A 79 -7.18 -7.18 -11.82
C ILE A 79 -7.30 -8.00 -13.12
N GLY A 80 -6.51 -9.07 -13.31
CA GLY A 80 -6.59 -9.97 -14.46
C GLY A 80 -7.29 -11.32 -14.22
N GLY A 81 -7.88 -11.54 -13.04
CA GLY A 81 -8.37 -12.86 -12.59
C GLY A 81 -9.87 -12.95 -12.34
N GLY A 82 -10.69 -12.19 -13.06
CA GLY A 82 -12.13 -12.41 -13.12
C GLY A 82 -12.45 -13.48 -14.15
N GLU A 83 -13.16 -14.53 -13.72
CA GLU A 83 -13.85 -15.52 -14.55
C GLU A 83 -12.99 -16.42 -15.46
N ARG A 84 -12.50 -17.56 -14.93
CA ARG A 84 -12.58 -18.89 -15.59
C ARG A 84 -12.43 -19.98 -14.52
N ASP A 85 -13.52 -20.43 -13.92
CA ASP A 85 -13.69 -21.83 -13.49
C ASP A 85 -15.13 -22.02 -13.01
N ALA A 86 -16.03 -22.10 -14.00
CA ALA A 86 -17.30 -22.77 -13.90
C ALA A 86 -17.52 -23.47 -15.24
N ALA A 87 -17.00 -24.68 -15.36
CA ALA A 87 -17.33 -25.64 -16.40
C ALA A 87 -17.28 -27.05 -15.80
#